data_AF-A0A183G4N0-F1
#
_entry.id   AF-A0A183G4N0-F1
#
_cell.length_a   1.000
_cell.length_b   1.000
_cell.length_c   1.000
_cell.angle_alpha   90.00
_cell.angle_beta   90.00
_cell.angle_gamma   90.00
#
_symmetry.space_group_name_H-M   'P 1'
#
loop_
_entity.id
_entity.type
_entity.pdbx_description
1 polymer ?
#
loop_
_entity_poly.entity_id
_entity_poly.type
_entity_poly.pdbx_seq_one_letter_code
_entity_poly.pdbx_strand_id
1 'polypeptide(L)'
;MEGQDLDRFRGLDMSHGFIKSIVKNQIDRDEYHKVMEERKIEVQRKIRESRRRKTLPPVEYKLYVPPHLRGKPAEDAQTKEAADRRNPCPAIVSEIEESTLRERVRNRVQSRHEDVLNLCPVGGESMQSSTPSRPIFLLNLKKNSGDFVDVAVMSTDNAARLAKELGRKHGLTDDQCRMLRLTLERELEARLAS
;
A
#
# COMPACT_ATOMS: atom_id res chain seq x y z
N MET A 1 -43.09 -9.93 -5.54
CA MET A 1 -42.25 -8.86 -6.10
C MET A 1 -42.54 -8.77 -7.59
N GLU A 2 -42.75 -7.55 -8.06
CA GLU A 2 -43.47 -7.20 -9.28
C GLU A 2 -42.64 -7.46 -10.55
N GLY A 3 -43.29 -7.99 -11.59
CA GLY A 3 -42.70 -8.34 -12.88
C GLY A 3 -42.30 -7.15 -13.77
N GLN A 4 -41.94 -6.01 -13.19
CA GLN A 4 -41.57 -4.79 -13.92
C GLN A 4 -40.05 -4.68 -14.20
N ASP A 5 -39.20 -5.41 -13.48
CA ASP A 5 -37.74 -5.36 -13.68
C ASP A 5 -37.21 -6.27 -14.80
N LEU A 6 -37.99 -7.26 -15.22
CA LEU A 6 -37.58 -8.20 -16.28
C LEU A 6 -37.62 -7.58 -17.69
N ASP A 7 -38.46 -6.57 -17.92
CA ASP A 7 -38.58 -5.92 -19.23
C ASP A 7 -37.50 -4.87 -19.49
N ARG A 8 -36.88 -4.28 -18.44
CA ARG A 8 -35.77 -3.33 -18.60
C ARG A 8 -34.50 -3.99 -19.14
N PHE A 9 -34.32 -5.27 -18.88
CA PHE A 9 -33.16 -6.06 -19.31
C PHE A 9 -33.57 -7.20 -20.25
N ARG A 10 -34.59 -6.96 -21.10
CA ARG A 10 -35.02 -7.93 -22.12
C ARG A 10 -33.82 -8.37 -22.97
N GLY A 11 -33.56 -9.67 -22.99
CA GLY A 11 -32.46 -10.29 -23.74
C GLY A 11 -31.13 -10.40 -22.98
N LEU A 12 -31.08 -9.98 -21.72
CA LEU A 12 -29.88 -10.06 -20.89
C LEU A 12 -30.10 -11.08 -19.76
N ASP A 13 -29.54 -12.27 -19.93
CA ASP A 13 -29.61 -13.33 -18.92
C ASP A 13 -28.67 -13.02 -17.75
N MET A 14 -29.24 -12.60 -16.63
CA MET A 14 -28.50 -12.30 -15.40
C MET A 14 -27.84 -13.54 -14.77
N SER A 15 -28.30 -14.75 -15.12
CA SER A 15 -27.71 -16.01 -14.66
C SER A 15 -26.47 -16.41 -15.47
N HIS A 16 -26.26 -15.77 -16.63
CA HIS A 16 -25.16 -16.05 -17.54
C HIS A 16 -23.79 -15.75 -16.91
N GLY A 17 -22.79 -16.59 -17.19
CA GLY A 17 -21.45 -16.46 -16.61
C GLY A 17 -20.77 -15.11 -16.89
N PHE A 18 -21.07 -14.50 -18.05
CA PHE A 18 -20.60 -13.16 -18.40
C PHE A 18 -21.19 -12.07 -17.50
N ILE A 19 -22.47 -12.16 -17.13
CA ILE A 19 -23.08 -11.16 -16.24
C ILE A 19 -22.51 -11.31 -14.83
N LYS A 20 -22.30 -12.55 -14.37
CA LYS A 20 -21.63 -12.83 -13.10
C LYS A 20 -20.22 -12.25 -13.04
N SER A 21 -19.46 -12.26 -14.14
CA SER A 21 -18.11 -11.68 -14.17
C SER A 21 -18.15 -10.14 -14.14
N ILE A 22 -19.12 -9.51 -14.80
CA ILE A 22 -19.34 -8.06 -14.73
C ILE A 22 -19.70 -7.64 -13.30
N VAL A 23 -20.66 -8.31 -12.68
CA VAL A 23 -21.08 -8.05 -11.29
C VAL A 23 -19.90 -8.21 -10.35
N LYS A 24 -19.14 -9.30 -10.48
CA LYS A 24 -17.92 -9.52 -9.68
C LYS A 24 -16.90 -8.40 -9.86
N ASN A 25 -16.63 -7.95 -11.08
CA ASN A 25 -15.68 -6.87 -11.35
C ASN A 25 -16.16 -5.50 -10.86
N GLN A 26 -17.48 -5.29 -10.71
CA GLN A 26 -18.01 -4.09 -10.07
C GLN A 26 -17.79 -4.15 -8.56
N ILE A 27 -18.15 -5.28 -7.93
CA ILE A 27 -17.93 -5.52 -6.49
C ILE A 27 -16.45 -5.38 -6.14
N ASP A 28 -15.56 -6.02 -6.90
CA ASP A 28 -14.11 -5.97 -6.67
C ASP A 28 -13.58 -4.52 -6.70
N ARG A 29 -14.08 -3.68 -7.61
CA ARG A 29 -13.70 -2.26 -7.70
C ARG A 29 -14.21 -1.45 -6.51
N ASP A 30 -15.48 -1.63 -6.16
CA ASP A 30 -16.13 -0.89 -5.08
C ASP A 30 -15.53 -1.25 -3.72
N GLU A 31 -15.28 -2.54 -3.48
CA GLU A 31 -14.64 -3.01 -2.25
C GLU A 31 -13.21 -2.55 -2.13
N TYR A 32 -12.43 -2.62 -3.22
CA TYR A 32 -11.07 -2.09 -3.21
C TYR A 32 -11.07 -0.59 -2.86
N HIS A 33 -11.94 0.19 -3.50
CA HIS A 33 -12.05 1.62 -3.23
C HIS A 33 -12.45 1.87 -1.76
N LYS A 34 -13.43 1.13 -1.25
CA LYS A 34 -13.90 1.25 0.14
C LYS A 34 -12.80 0.91 1.15
N VAL A 35 -12.10 -0.21 0.98
CA VAL A 35 -10.99 -0.62 1.86
C VAL A 35 -9.85 0.41 1.82
N MET A 36 -9.53 0.94 0.65
CA MET A 36 -8.48 1.96 0.52
C MET A 36 -8.87 3.28 1.20
N GLU A 37 -10.13 3.69 1.11
CA GLU A 37 -10.61 4.90 1.77
C GLU A 37 -10.70 4.73 3.30
N GLU A 38 -11.22 3.59 3.77
CA GLU A 38 -11.20 3.22 5.20
C GLU A 38 -9.77 3.22 5.75
N ARG A 39 -8.79 2.72 4.99
CA ARG A 39 -7.38 2.76 5.37
C ARG A 39 -6.82 4.18 5.45
N LYS A 40 -7.14 5.07 4.50
CA LYS A 40 -6.70 6.47 4.58
C LYS A 40 -7.23 7.13 5.85
N ILE A 41 -8.50 6.89 6.16
CA ILE A 41 -9.14 7.39 7.38
C ILE A 41 -8.45 6.82 8.63
N GLU A 42 -8.16 5.52 8.66
CA GLU A 42 -7.51 4.85 9.78
C GLU A 42 -6.07 5.35 10.01
N VAL A 43 -5.27 5.51 8.95
CA VAL A 43 -3.93 6.10 9.05
C VAL A 43 -4.00 7.53 9.57
N GLN A 44 -4.92 8.34 9.03
CA GLN A 44 -5.12 9.71 9.48
C GLN A 44 -5.56 9.76 10.95
N ARG A 45 -6.44 8.85 11.38
CA ARG A 45 -6.89 8.69 12.76
C ARG A 45 -5.73 8.32 13.68
N LYS A 46 -4.88 7.36 13.29
CA LYS A 46 -3.71 6.93 14.07
C LYS A 46 -2.65 8.03 14.19
N ILE A 47 -2.45 8.85 13.16
CA ILE A 47 -1.60 10.04 13.22
C ILE A 47 -2.20 11.09 14.17
N ARG A 48 -3.52 11.32 14.13
CA ARG A 48 -4.21 12.24 15.05
C ARG A 48 -4.15 11.74 16.50
N GLU A 49 -4.31 10.45 16.71
CA GLU A 49 -4.31 9.82 18.04
C GLU A 49 -2.91 9.78 18.66
N SER A 50 -1.87 9.49 17.87
CA SER A 50 -0.47 9.56 18.32
C SER A 50 -0.03 10.98 18.68
N ARG A 51 -0.60 12.02 18.03
CA ARG A 51 -0.43 13.41 18.45
C ARG A 51 -1.12 13.72 19.79
N ARG A 52 -2.23 13.06 20.11
CA ARG A 52 -2.95 13.24 21.39
C ARG A 52 -2.30 12.51 22.57
N ARG A 53 -1.56 11.43 22.34
CA ARG A 53 -0.87 10.67 23.40
C ARG A 53 0.51 11.26 23.79
N LYS A 54 0.99 12.28 23.09
CA LYS A 54 2.27 12.98 23.34
C LYS A 54 2.10 14.40 23.90
N THR A 55 1.04 14.68 24.65
CA THR A 55 0.98 15.91 25.46
C THR A 55 1.85 15.75 26.70
N LEU A 56 3.10 16.18 26.57
CA LEU A 56 3.88 16.69 27.68
C LEU A 56 3.10 17.86 28.33
N PRO A 57 3.26 18.14 29.63
CA PRO A 57 2.60 19.26 30.28
C PRO A 57 2.89 20.54 29.49
N PRO A 58 1.92 21.45 29.34
CA PRO A 58 2.10 22.66 28.56
C PRO A 58 3.17 23.51 29.24
N VAL A 59 4.41 23.36 28.80
CA VAL A 59 5.44 24.36 29.05
C VAL A 59 4.95 25.61 28.34
N GLU A 60 4.68 26.65 29.12
CA GLU A 60 4.07 27.89 28.68
C GLU A 60 5.05 28.67 27.78
N TYR A 61 5.18 28.24 26.52
CA TYR A 61 5.94 28.98 25.53
C TYR A 61 5.14 30.22 25.13
N LYS A 62 5.59 31.41 25.56
CA LYS A 62 5.07 32.70 25.09
C LYS A 62 5.47 32.91 23.63
N LEU A 63 4.79 32.21 22.72
CA LEU A 63 4.95 32.35 21.28
C LEU A 63 4.14 33.55 20.80
N TYR A 64 4.81 34.53 20.19
CA TYR A 64 4.11 35.68 19.61
C TYR A 64 3.15 35.21 18.51
N VAL A 65 1.85 35.46 18.71
CA VAL A 65 0.83 35.26 17.69
C VAL A 65 0.57 36.60 16.99
N PRO A 66 0.78 36.72 15.67
CA PRO A 66 0.49 37.92 14.90
C PRO A 66 -0.98 38.37 15.01
N PRO A 67 -1.28 39.69 14.96
CA PRO A 67 -2.61 40.26 15.25
C PRO A 67 -3.74 39.64 14.44
N HIS A 68 -3.50 39.37 13.15
CA HIS A 68 -4.48 38.83 12.22
C HIS A 68 -4.87 37.36 12.49
N LEU A 69 -4.14 36.67 13.37
CA LEU A 69 -4.38 35.26 13.75
C LEU A 69 -5.03 35.12 15.14
N ARG A 70 -5.26 36.22 15.86
CA ARG A 70 -5.73 36.19 17.26
C ARG A 70 -7.23 35.94 17.43
N GLY A 71 -8.02 35.90 16.37
CA GLY A 71 -9.48 35.75 16.52
C GLY A 71 -10.24 35.47 15.23
N LYS A 72 -10.16 34.23 14.74
CA LYS A 72 -11.24 33.68 13.90
C LYS A 72 -11.89 32.52 14.67
N PRO A 73 -13.15 32.63 15.11
CA PRO A 73 -13.88 31.47 15.60
C PRO A 73 -14.03 30.46 14.45
N ALA A 74 -13.64 29.22 14.72
CA ALA A 74 -13.84 28.10 13.82
C ALA A 74 -15.31 27.69 13.89
N GLU A 75 -16.14 28.28 13.03
CA GLU A 75 -17.51 27.82 12.79
C GLU A 75 -17.46 26.48 12.04
N ASP A 76 -17.73 25.42 12.79
CA ASP A 76 -18.38 24.16 12.44
C ASP A 76 -18.18 23.59 11.02
N ALA A 77 -17.22 22.67 10.92
CA ALA A 77 -17.23 21.64 9.89
C ALA A 77 -18.40 20.67 10.18
N GLN A 78 -19.57 20.99 9.64
CA GLN A 78 -20.73 20.11 9.62
C GLN A 78 -20.37 18.76 8.96
N THR A 79 -20.25 17.72 9.78
CA THR A 79 -20.35 16.33 9.35
C THR A 79 -21.76 16.12 8.81
N LYS A 80 -21.97 16.28 7.50
CA LYS A 80 -23.21 15.85 6.85
C LYS A 80 -23.18 14.34 6.76
N GLU A 81 -24.03 13.70 7.56
CA GLU A 81 -24.39 12.30 7.47
C GLU A 81 -24.63 11.94 6.00
N ALA A 82 -23.89 10.94 5.52
CA ALA A 82 -24.12 10.34 4.21
C ALA A 82 -25.42 9.52 4.30
N ALA A 83 -26.55 10.22 4.18
CA ALA A 83 -27.85 9.62 3.99
C ALA A 83 -27.78 8.64 2.82
N ASP A 84 -28.02 7.38 3.15
CA ASP A 84 -28.68 6.34 2.37
C ASP A 84 -28.94 6.70 0.90
N ARG A 85 -27.90 6.66 0.08
CA ARG A 85 -28.07 6.53 -1.36
C ARG A 85 -28.40 5.07 -1.64
N ARG A 86 -29.67 4.70 -1.45
CA ARG A 86 -30.24 3.52 -2.11
C ARG A 86 -29.94 3.67 -3.60
N ASN A 87 -29.04 2.83 -4.10
CA ASN A 87 -28.85 2.66 -5.53
C ASN A 87 -30.20 2.21 -6.11
N PRO A 88 -30.80 2.93 -7.07
CA PRO A 88 -32.08 2.57 -7.68
C PRO A 88 -31.92 1.42 -8.70
N CYS A 89 -31.00 0.49 -8.42
CA CYS A 89 -30.78 -0.70 -9.21
C CYS A 89 -31.43 -1.87 -8.44
N PRO A 90 -32.39 -2.58 -9.04
CA PRO A 90 -32.97 -3.76 -8.42
C PRO A 90 -31.87 -4.78 -8.10
N ALA A 91 -31.93 -5.39 -6.93
CA ALA A 91 -30.95 -6.37 -6.47
C ALA A 91 -30.95 -7.58 -7.42
N ILE A 92 -29.89 -7.70 -8.22
CA ILE A 92 -29.71 -8.78 -9.23
C ILE A 92 -29.45 -10.13 -8.55
N VAL A 93 -28.99 -10.09 -7.31
CA VAL A 93 -28.58 -11.23 -6.49
C VAL A 93 -29.34 -11.16 -5.17
N SER A 94 -29.68 -12.31 -4.57
CA SER A 94 -30.39 -12.32 -3.28
C SER A 94 -29.55 -11.65 -2.19
N GLU A 95 -30.18 -10.99 -1.22
CA GLU A 95 -29.48 -10.26 -0.14
C GLU A 95 -28.47 -11.15 0.63
N ILE A 96 -28.79 -12.44 0.75
CA ILE A 96 -27.95 -13.45 1.41
C ILE A 96 -26.73 -13.77 0.55
N GLU A 97 -26.92 -14.00 -0.75
CA GLU A 97 -25.81 -14.27 -1.68
C GLU A 97 -24.91 -13.05 -1.85
N GLU A 98 -25.48 -11.84 -1.91
CA GLU A 98 -24.73 -10.59 -1.95
C GLU A 98 -23.87 -10.43 -0.69
N SER A 99 -24.43 -10.69 0.49
CA SER A 99 -23.70 -10.60 1.76
C SER A 99 -22.53 -11.60 1.83
N THR A 100 -22.75 -12.84 1.41
CA THR A 100 -21.69 -13.86 1.39
C THR A 100 -20.60 -13.56 0.36
N LEU A 101 -20.95 -12.98 -0.78
CA LEU A 101 -19.97 -12.52 -1.78
C LEU A 101 -19.12 -11.38 -1.23
N ARG A 102 -19.76 -10.40 -0.58
CA ARG A 102 -19.06 -9.27 0.06
C ARG A 102 -18.09 -9.73 1.14
N GLU A 103 -18.51 -10.70 1.96
CA GLU A 103 -17.65 -11.27 3.00
C GLU A 103 -16.45 -12.03 2.40
N ARG A 104 -16.66 -12.83 1.34
CA ARG A 104 -15.58 -13.55 0.67
C ARG A 104 -14.56 -12.63 0.01
N VAL A 105 -15.01 -11.55 -0.63
CA VAL A 105 -14.09 -10.59 -1.27
C VAL A 105 -13.34 -9.80 -0.20
N ARG A 106 -14.01 -9.35 0.87
CA ARG A 106 -13.36 -8.73 2.03
C ARG A 106 -12.27 -9.63 2.62
N ASN A 107 -12.56 -10.91 2.86
CA ASN A 107 -11.57 -11.86 3.38
C ASN A 107 -10.40 -12.08 2.40
N ARG A 108 -10.66 -12.12 1.10
CA ARG A 108 -9.62 -12.28 0.06
C ARG A 108 -8.72 -11.05 -0.08
N VAL A 109 -9.29 -9.84 0.03
CA VAL A 109 -8.53 -8.58 -0.01
C VAL A 109 -7.71 -8.44 1.26
N GLN A 110 -8.25 -8.81 2.42
CA GLN A 110 -7.53 -8.83 3.68
C GLN A 110 -6.41 -9.88 3.68
N SER A 111 -6.64 -11.10 3.19
CA SER A 111 -5.61 -12.16 3.17
C SER A 111 -4.46 -11.85 2.21
N ARG A 112 -4.75 -11.31 1.02
CA ARG A 112 -3.72 -10.80 0.11
C ARG A 112 -2.93 -9.65 0.72
N HIS A 113 -3.53 -8.90 1.64
CA HIS A 113 -2.84 -7.86 2.36
C HIS A 113 -1.99 -8.39 3.51
N GLU A 114 -2.35 -9.48 4.19
CA GLU A 114 -1.45 -10.16 5.14
C GLU A 114 -0.18 -10.67 4.42
N ASP A 115 -0.32 -11.18 3.19
CA ASP A 115 0.83 -11.57 2.34
C ASP A 115 1.67 -10.36 1.87
N VAL A 116 1.08 -9.17 1.76
CA VAL A 116 1.77 -7.92 1.37
C VAL A 116 2.32 -7.16 2.58
N LEU A 117 1.73 -7.32 3.77
CA LEU A 117 2.25 -6.82 5.05
C LEU A 117 3.42 -7.63 5.58
N ASN A 118 3.48 -8.93 5.25
CA ASN A 118 4.68 -9.73 5.46
C ASN A 118 5.85 -9.31 4.56
N LEU A 119 5.65 -8.32 3.67
CA LEU A 119 6.67 -7.77 2.79
C LEU A 119 6.85 -6.25 2.97
N CYS A 120 6.90 -5.73 4.21
CA CYS A 120 7.82 -4.63 4.65
C CYS A 120 7.45 -4.02 6.03
N PRO A 121 8.42 -3.43 6.77
CA PRO A 121 8.87 -3.94 8.06
C PRO A 121 8.19 -3.25 9.24
N VAL A 122 7.70 -4.06 10.18
CA VAL A 122 7.48 -3.61 11.56
C VAL A 122 8.86 -3.53 12.21
N GLY A 123 9.28 -2.31 12.52
CA GLY A 123 10.21 -2.05 13.61
C GLY A 123 9.61 -2.63 14.88
N GLY A 124 10.08 -3.81 15.22
CA GLY A 124 9.79 -4.54 16.44
C GLY A 124 11.10 -5.18 16.85
N GLU A 125 11.61 -4.72 17.99
CA GLU A 125 12.87 -5.10 18.58
C GLU A 125 12.84 -6.61 18.88
N SER A 126 13.39 -7.40 17.97
CA SER A 126 13.70 -8.80 18.21
C SER A 126 15.16 -8.86 18.62
N MET A 127 15.40 -8.98 19.92
CA MET A 127 16.65 -9.51 20.44
C MET A 127 16.83 -10.93 19.90
N GLN A 128 17.45 -11.06 18.73
CA GLN A 128 17.91 -12.34 18.20
C GLN A 128 19.32 -12.18 17.67
N SER A 129 20.25 -12.69 18.48
CA SER A 129 21.61 -13.11 18.15
C SER A 129 22.37 -12.22 17.17
N SER A 130 23.22 -11.37 17.72
CA SER A 130 24.34 -10.72 17.04
C SER A 130 25.34 -11.76 16.52
N THR A 131 25.01 -12.46 15.44
CA THR A 131 26.04 -12.90 14.51
C THR A 131 26.19 -11.78 13.49
N PRO A 132 27.40 -11.25 13.26
CA PRO A 132 27.59 -10.29 12.19
C PRO A 132 27.23 -10.98 10.88
N SER A 133 26.11 -10.58 10.27
CA SER A 133 25.72 -11.03 8.94
C SER A 133 26.88 -10.71 8.01
N ARG A 134 27.61 -11.75 7.60
CA ARG A 134 28.76 -11.59 6.72
C ARG A 134 28.23 -11.20 5.33
N PRO A 135 28.90 -10.26 4.62
CA PRO A 135 28.53 -9.96 3.25
C PRO A 135 28.64 -11.23 2.40
N ILE A 136 27.69 -11.43 1.49
CA ILE A 136 27.71 -12.60 0.59
C ILE A 136 28.93 -12.51 -0.33
N PHE A 137 29.20 -11.31 -0.85
CA PHE A 137 30.38 -11.03 -1.66
C PHE A 137 30.70 -9.54 -1.70
N LEU A 138 31.93 -9.24 -2.11
CA LEU A 138 32.39 -7.89 -2.42
C LEU A 138 32.29 -7.68 -3.93
N LEU A 139 31.46 -6.74 -4.35
CA LEU A 139 31.33 -6.31 -5.74
C LEU A 139 32.38 -5.25 -6.03
N ASN A 140 33.31 -5.54 -6.94
CA ASN A 140 34.23 -4.53 -7.46
C ASN A 140 33.56 -3.77 -8.62
N LEU A 141 33.22 -2.51 -8.38
CA LEU A 141 32.52 -1.66 -9.33
C LEU A 141 33.46 -0.61 -9.91
N LYS A 142 33.54 -0.56 -11.25
CA LYS A 142 34.23 0.52 -11.97
C LYS A 142 33.34 1.74 -12.11
N LYS A 143 33.80 2.90 -11.62
CA LYS A 143 33.15 4.19 -11.79
C LYS A 143 33.41 4.76 -13.18
N ASN A 144 32.61 5.74 -13.57
CA ASN A 144 32.86 6.56 -14.77
C ASN A 144 34.18 7.36 -14.69
N SER A 145 34.67 7.65 -13.48
CA SER A 145 35.95 8.33 -13.23
C SER A 145 37.18 7.44 -13.49
N GLY A 146 36.97 6.14 -13.74
CA GLY A 146 38.05 5.16 -13.90
C GLY A 146 38.47 4.45 -12.61
N ASP A 147 38.05 4.96 -11.45
CA ASP A 147 38.30 4.34 -10.15
C ASP A 147 37.44 3.10 -9.92
N PHE A 148 37.94 2.19 -9.08
CA PHE A 148 37.20 1.02 -8.62
C PHE A 148 36.74 1.22 -7.17
N VAL A 149 35.54 0.72 -6.85
CA VAL A 149 35.00 0.70 -5.49
C VAL A 149 34.48 -0.69 -5.18
N ASP A 150 34.89 -1.20 -4.02
CA ASP A 150 34.36 -2.43 -3.48
C ASP A 150 33.08 -2.15 -2.67
N VAL A 151 32.00 -2.81 -3.07
CA VAL A 151 30.68 -2.72 -2.44
C VAL A 151 30.38 -4.05 -1.79
N ALA A 152 30.21 -4.07 -0.46
CA ALA A 152 29.78 -5.25 0.26
C ALA A 152 28.28 -5.48 -0.01
N VAL A 153 27.95 -6.63 -0.62
CA VAL A 153 26.57 -7.02 -0.93
C VAL A 153 26.06 -7.94 0.17
N MET A 154 24.94 -7.56 0.77
CA MET A 154 24.29 -8.28 1.87
C MET A 154 23.18 -9.19 1.36
N SER A 155 22.76 -10.17 2.16
CA SER A 155 21.60 -11.04 1.85
C SER A 155 20.27 -10.29 1.84
N THR A 156 20.20 -9.16 2.54
CA THR A 156 19.02 -8.30 2.59
C THR A 156 18.93 -7.34 1.41
N ASP A 157 19.98 -7.25 0.58
CA ASP A 157 20.03 -6.27 -0.49
C ASP A 157 19.18 -6.71 -1.69
N ASN A 158 18.39 -5.76 -2.20
CA ASN A 158 17.67 -5.94 -3.44
C ASN A 158 18.54 -5.46 -4.62
N ALA A 159 18.86 -6.36 -5.55
CA ALA A 159 19.72 -6.08 -6.70
C ALA A 159 19.28 -4.86 -7.53
N ALA A 160 17.97 -4.70 -7.77
CA ALA A 160 17.44 -3.57 -8.53
C ALA A 160 17.63 -2.23 -7.82
N ARG A 161 17.43 -2.20 -6.49
CA ARG A 161 17.64 -0.99 -5.67
C ARG A 161 19.13 -0.65 -5.57
N LEU A 162 19.96 -1.66 -5.28
CA LEU A 162 21.41 -1.49 -5.14
C LEU A 162 22.03 -1.00 -6.45
N ALA A 163 21.70 -1.61 -7.60
CA ALA A 163 22.20 -1.17 -8.89
C ALA A 163 21.81 0.28 -9.22
N LYS A 164 20.56 0.68 -8.92
CA LYS A 164 20.09 2.05 -9.16
C LYS A 164 20.71 3.06 -8.19
N GLU A 165 21.00 2.65 -6.97
CA GLU A 165 21.73 3.47 -6.00
C GLU A 165 23.18 3.69 -6.42
N LEU A 166 23.89 2.62 -6.79
CA LEU A 166 25.26 2.69 -7.30
C LEU A 166 25.34 3.49 -8.59
N GLY A 167 24.33 3.37 -9.47
CA GLY A 167 24.22 4.18 -10.67
C GLY A 167 24.15 5.67 -10.39
N ARG A 168 23.30 6.09 -9.46
CA ARG A 168 23.21 7.51 -9.04
C ARG A 168 24.47 8.00 -8.34
N LYS A 169 25.09 7.16 -7.49
CA LYS A 169 26.30 7.52 -6.74
C LYS A 169 27.54 7.63 -7.62
N HIS A 170 27.64 6.83 -8.68
CA HIS A 170 28.84 6.73 -9.51
C HIS A 170 28.63 7.20 -10.96
N GLY A 171 27.46 7.78 -11.26
CA GLY A 171 27.13 8.34 -12.57
C GLY A 171 27.17 7.29 -13.69
N LEU A 172 26.65 6.09 -13.43
CA LEU A 172 26.51 5.05 -14.46
C LEU A 172 25.33 5.36 -15.37
N THR A 173 25.41 4.97 -16.63
CA THR A 173 24.28 5.09 -17.57
C THR A 173 23.18 4.08 -17.22
N ASP A 174 21.96 4.33 -17.70
CA ASP A 174 20.82 3.45 -17.45
C ASP A 174 21.07 2.01 -17.96
N ASP A 175 21.76 1.87 -19.09
CA ASP A 175 22.15 0.56 -19.62
C ASP A 175 23.17 -0.15 -18.71
N GLN A 176 24.17 0.58 -18.20
CA GLN A 176 25.14 0.04 -17.25
C GLN A 176 24.46 -0.36 -15.93
N CYS A 177 23.50 0.42 -15.45
CA CYS A 177 22.70 0.09 -14.28
C CYS A 177 21.87 -1.18 -14.50
N ARG A 178 21.28 -1.34 -15.70
CA ARG A 178 20.54 -2.54 -16.07
C ARG A 178 21.44 -3.77 -16.10
N MET A 179 22.62 -3.66 -16.70
CA MET A 179 23.62 -4.74 -16.73
C MET A 179 24.08 -5.09 -15.32
N LEU A 180 24.37 -4.09 -14.48
CA LEU A 180 24.76 -4.29 -13.08
C LEU A 180 23.69 -5.04 -12.28
N ARG A 181 22.41 -4.69 -12.48
CA ARG A 181 21.30 -5.41 -11.85
C ARG A 181 21.29 -6.89 -12.21
N LEU A 182 21.37 -7.22 -13.50
CA LEU A 182 21.34 -8.61 -13.98
C LEU A 182 22.51 -9.41 -13.42
N THR A 183 23.70 -8.80 -13.36
CA THR A 183 24.89 -9.42 -12.75
C THR A 183 24.69 -9.67 -11.27
N LEU A 184 24.16 -8.69 -10.52
CA LEU A 184 23.86 -8.84 -9.09
C LEU A 184 22.82 -9.93 -8.83
N GLU A 185 21.74 -10.00 -9.61
CA GLU A 185 20.71 -11.03 -9.49
C GLU A 185 21.31 -12.43 -9.67
N ARG A 186 22.12 -12.61 -10.73
CA ARG A 186 22.79 -13.88 -11.02
C ARG A 186 23.78 -14.29 -9.91
N GLU A 187 24.60 -13.36 -9.44
CA GLU A 187 25.60 -13.66 -8.39
C GLU A 187 24.94 -13.93 -7.03
N LEU A 188 23.88 -13.19 -6.69
CA LEU A 188 23.11 -13.43 -5.48
C LEU A 188 22.42 -14.79 -5.52
N GLU A 189 21.76 -15.14 -6.64
CA GLU A 189 21.11 -16.43 -6.80
C GLU A 189 22.13 -17.59 -6.72
N ALA A 190 23.26 -17.48 -7.41
CA ALA A 190 24.30 -18.51 -7.41
C ALA A 190 24.89 -18.78 -6.02
N ARG A 191 25.01 -17.75 -5.17
CA ARG A 191 25.62 -17.85 -3.83
C ARG A 191 24.60 -18.11 -2.72
N LEU A 192 23.33 -17.76 -2.92
CA LEU A 192 22.24 -18.07 -1.98
C LEU A 192 21.65 -19.46 -2.21
N ALA A 193 21.79 -20.02 -3.41
CA ALA A 193 21.37 -21.39 -3.72
C ALA A 193 22.42 -22.45 -3.32
N SER A 194 23.60 -22.03 -2.87
CA SER A 194 24.66 -22.87 -2.30
C SER A 194 24.53 -23.01 -0.80
#